data_AF-A0A6B0WKE1-F1
#
_entry.id   AF-A0A6B0WKE1-F1
#
_cell.length_a   1.000
_cell.length_b   1.000
_cell.length_c   1.000
_cell.angle_alpha   90.00
_cell.angle_beta   90.00
_cell.angle_gamma   90.00
#
_symmetry.space_group_name_H-M   'P 1'
#
loop_
_entity.id
_entity.type
_entity.pdbx_description
1 polymer ?
#
loop_
_entity_poly.entity_id
_entity_poly.type
_entity_poly.pdbx_seq_one_letter_code
_entity_poly.pdbx_strand_id
1 'polypeptide(L)'
;MHQPAIDALAELGLFDGTECGEDMFCPGDEMKRWTMAVWLVRVLDEAEPPAVTESSFADVDAGNRWLAHIERLAELEVTTGCLVDPLRFCPDRSVNRAEMATFLERAFDLEAADPAGFADTAGNFHEANIDALAAARITAGCQSDPPRYCPDQPVTRAEMATFMARALGLVEKPAPIEDGPATDQPTTETEATQDDTTDPATEAEDDTTDSTATGPTDPDPSMCRPPGTPYTTAGFPLPPEAAPSIGTLRVAVLFIDFPDAQATHRTQDEAALGLPYAEAYLESASYGRLDVDFVPRHGWLRAEQSFTEYLAEVAVGDMRVFASAEAIRLADPSFDFTGIHTVMTVLPSSRFQAGDHTFGSEHTDEGEMRLMAGINTVPLDESRDPEPWGYVAAHELAHSLGLSDLYPYDDARHELPEPPAPRIWVRSEFGLMGLNTSFVAHPDDRRIEITGRGSFGRRLTGHTFQLEALEMLAWSRWQLGWIDESQVLCLTADRSRVVLSPVADPGDAAVMAAVPLSGTEVLVVEVRVKVGYDAAQEEPHTDGSLLTVPALATEGVLVYTVDASLGSGQLPLVIVGDAGNGQVDDYPILTRGDQVAVRGYTVTLVSDRGGAYIVAIFKIDS
;
A
#
# COMPACT_ATOMS: atom_id res chain seq x y z
N MET A 1 -25.69 -17.21 6.27
CA MET A 1 -24.96 -15.95 6.51
C MET A 1 -23.53 -16.21 7.00
N HIS A 2 -23.30 -17.13 7.94
CA HIS A 2 -21.97 -17.35 8.53
C HIS A 2 -21.02 -18.24 7.70
N GLN A 3 -21.51 -18.91 6.65
CA GLN A 3 -20.72 -19.89 5.89
C GLN A 3 -19.41 -19.33 5.32
N PRO A 4 -19.37 -18.13 4.69
CA PRO A 4 -18.11 -17.59 4.17
C PRO A 4 -17.05 -17.39 5.27
N ALA A 5 -17.47 -16.94 6.45
CA ALA A 5 -16.57 -16.78 7.59
C ALA A 5 -16.07 -18.12 8.13
N ILE A 6 -16.95 -19.13 8.18
CA ILE A 6 -16.57 -20.48 8.59
C ILE A 6 -15.55 -21.05 7.60
N ASP A 7 -15.79 -20.94 6.30
CA ASP A 7 -14.90 -21.47 5.27
C ASP A 7 -13.52 -20.79 5.33
N ALA A 8 -13.48 -19.45 5.40
CA ALA A 8 -12.25 -18.68 5.49
C ALA A 8 -11.40 -19.06 6.72
N LEU A 9 -12.03 -19.21 7.89
CA LEU A 9 -11.31 -19.58 9.12
C LEU A 9 -10.94 -21.08 9.16
N ALA A 10 -11.70 -21.94 8.48
CA ALA A 10 -11.37 -23.36 8.35
C ALA A 10 -10.12 -23.56 7.47
N GLU A 11 -9.95 -22.78 6.40
CA GLU A 11 -8.72 -22.78 5.58
C GLU A 11 -7.46 -22.40 6.38
N LEU A 12 -7.64 -21.62 7.46
CA LEU A 12 -6.58 -21.28 8.39
C LEU A 12 -6.29 -22.40 9.42
N GLY A 13 -7.05 -23.50 9.42
CA GLY A 13 -6.92 -24.60 10.39
C GLY A 13 -7.34 -24.22 11.82
N LEU A 14 -8.07 -23.12 11.99
CA LEU A 14 -8.39 -22.58 13.32
C LEU A 14 -9.28 -23.52 14.14
N PHE A 15 -10.07 -24.36 13.48
CA PHE A 15 -11.05 -25.23 14.12
C PHE A 15 -10.51 -26.60 14.50
N ASP A 16 -9.31 -26.96 14.05
CA ASP A 16 -8.75 -28.30 14.16
C ASP A 16 -8.77 -28.85 15.59
N GLY A 17 -9.43 -29.98 15.79
CA GLY A 17 -9.54 -30.65 17.08
C GLY A 17 -10.54 -30.03 18.05
N THR A 18 -11.25 -28.97 17.65
CA THR A 18 -12.33 -28.29 18.41
C THR A 18 -13.73 -28.57 17.85
N GLU A 19 -13.84 -29.53 16.95
CA GLU A 19 -15.08 -30.00 16.34
C GLU A 19 -15.96 -30.73 17.38
N CYS A 20 -17.27 -30.71 17.16
CA CYS A 20 -18.22 -31.43 18.02
C CYS A 20 -18.32 -32.94 17.69
N GLY A 21 -17.61 -33.37 16.64
CA GLY A 21 -17.50 -34.74 16.14
C GLY A 21 -16.60 -34.76 14.91
N GLU A 22 -16.31 -35.95 14.36
CA GLU A 22 -15.46 -36.08 13.17
C GLU A 22 -16.00 -35.22 12.03
N ASP A 23 -15.19 -34.23 11.61
CA ASP A 23 -15.48 -33.26 10.54
C ASP A 23 -16.78 -32.45 10.71
N MET A 24 -17.25 -32.24 11.95
CA MET A 24 -18.47 -31.49 12.24
C MET A 24 -18.21 -30.17 12.98
N PHE A 25 -18.43 -29.04 12.31
CA PHE A 25 -18.25 -27.71 12.90
C PHE A 25 -19.28 -27.36 13.99
N CYS A 26 -20.50 -27.90 13.94
CA CYS A 26 -21.64 -27.57 14.81
C CYS A 26 -21.91 -26.05 14.96
N PRO A 27 -22.40 -25.38 13.89
CA PRO A 27 -22.54 -23.92 13.87
C PRO A 27 -23.48 -23.34 14.93
N GLY A 28 -24.48 -24.12 15.37
CA GLY A 28 -25.49 -23.68 16.34
C GLY A 28 -25.14 -23.93 17.81
N ASP A 29 -24.03 -24.60 18.10
CA ASP A 29 -23.63 -24.85 19.48
C ASP A 29 -23.11 -23.55 20.12
N GLU A 30 -23.37 -23.38 21.41
CA GLU A 30 -22.86 -22.23 22.17
C GLU A 30 -21.34 -22.28 22.31
N MET A 31 -20.70 -21.12 22.15
CA MET A 31 -19.26 -20.95 22.27
C MET A 31 -18.83 -21.10 23.72
N LYS A 32 -18.07 -22.16 24.01
CA LYS A 32 -17.46 -22.40 25.33
C LYS A 32 -16.19 -21.56 25.47
N ARG A 33 -15.88 -21.13 26.71
CA ARG A 33 -14.69 -20.33 27.00
C ARG A 33 -13.40 -21.02 26.57
N TRP A 34 -13.27 -22.33 26.76
CA TRP A 34 -12.10 -23.07 26.29
C TRP A 34 -11.98 -23.08 24.77
N THR A 35 -13.10 -23.20 24.04
CA THR A 35 -13.08 -23.24 22.56
C THR A 35 -12.66 -21.88 22.02
N MET A 36 -13.23 -20.81 22.56
CA MET A 36 -12.83 -19.45 22.22
C MET A 36 -11.35 -19.19 22.52
N ALA A 37 -10.82 -19.72 23.63
CA ALA A 37 -9.38 -19.60 23.93
C ALA A 37 -8.51 -20.24 22.85
N VAL A 38 -8.87 -21.44 22.41
CA VAL A 38 -8.15 -22.12 21.32
C VAL A 38 -8.21 -21.29 20.03
N TRP A 39 -9.39 -20.83 19.64
CA TRP A 39 -9.56 -20.09 18.39
C TRP A 39 -8.84 -18.74 18.41
N LEU A 40 -8.95 -17.98 19.50
CA LEU A 40 -8.27 -16.69 19.64
C LEU A 40 -6.76 -16.87 19.71
N VAL A 41 -6.24 -17.81 20.51
CA VAL A 41 -4.79 -18.05 20.55
C VAL A 41 -4.25 -18.46 19.19
N ARG A 42 -4.95 -19.33 18.45
CA ARG A 42 -4.53 -19.69 17.09
C ARG A 42 -4.59 -18.52 16.11
N VAL A 43 -5.51 -17.58 16.30
CA VAL A 43 -5.50 -16.34 15.53
C VAL A 43 -4.36 -15.43 15.93
N LEU A 44 -4.03 -15.32 17.22
CA LEU A 44 -3.07 -14.36 17.75
C LEU A 44 -1.61 -14.81 17.65
N ASP A 45 -1.37 -16.12 17.73
CA ASP A 45 -0.03 -16.72 17.70
C ASP A 45 0.23 -17.53 16.41
N GLU A 46 -0.82 -17.91 15.67
CA GLU A 46 -0.73 -18.67 14.40
C GLU A 46 0.06 -19.99 14.47
N ALA A 47 0.23 -20.49 15.69
CA ALA A 47 0.86 -21.75 16.04
C ALA A 47 0.21 -22.32 17.30
N GLU A 48 0.39 -23.62 17.50
CA GLU A 48 0.04 -24.23 18.79
C GLU A 48 0.97 -23.67 19.87
N PRO A 49 0.44 -23.17 20.99
CA PRO A 49 1.27 -22.62 22.06
C PRO A 49 2.18 -23.72 22.65
N PRO A 50 3.36 -23.35 23.18
CA PRO A 50 4.23 -24.30 23.87
C PRO A 50 3.47 -25.05 24.97
N ALA A 51 3.76 -26.35 25.10
CA ALA A 51 3.14 -27.15 26.16
C ALA A 51 3.53 -26.61 27.54
N VAL A 52 2.53 -26.45 28.41
CA VAL A 52 2.69 -26.06 29.81
C VAL A 52 2.24 -27.19 30.74
N THR A 53 2.83 -27.27 31.92
CA THR A 53 2.54 -28.36 32.89
C THR A 53 1.84 -27.89 34.16
N GLU A 54 1.73 -26.58 34.35
CA GLU A 54 1.11 -25.96 35.52
C GLU A 54 0.02 -24.99 35.06
N SER A 55 -1.04 -24.86 35.86
CA SER A 55 -2.17 -23.97 35.61
C SER A 55 -2.14 -22.81 36.60
N SER A 56 -2.35 -21.59 36.11
CA SER A 56 -2.59 -20.41 36.94
C SER A 56 -4.05 -20.37 37.46
N PHE A 57 -4.97 -21.07 36.79
CA PHE A 57 -6.38 -21.13 37.13
C PHE A 57 -6.72 -22.35 38.02
N ALA A 58 -7.40 -22.11 39.13
CA ALA A 58 -7.73 -23.13 40.13
C ALA A 58 -8.74 -24.20 39.67
N ASP A 59 -9.41 -23.99 38.54
CA ASP A 59 -10.42 -24.88 37.95
C ASP A 59 -10.00 -25.48 36.60
N VAL A 60 -8.72 -25.36 36.24
CA VAL A 60 -8.13 -25.99 35.05
C VAL A 60 -7.03 -26.94 35.49
N ASP A 61 -7.26 -28.23 35.32
CA ASP A 61 -6.29 -29.27 35.71
C ASP A 61 -5.12 -29.37 34.72
N ALA A 62 -3.95 -29.79 35.21
CA ALA A 62 -2.74 -30.00 34.40
C ALA A 62 -2.92 -31.02 33.24
N GLY A 63 -3.92 -31.90 33.34
CA GLY A 63 -4.29 -32.86 32.30
C GLY A 63 -5.24 -32.31 31.23
N ASN A 64 -5.68 -31.05 31.32
CA ASN A 64 -6.56 -30.43 30.34
C ASN A 64 -5.81 -30.27 29.00
N ARG A 65 -6.34 -30.85 27.92
CA ARG A 65 -5.72 -30.81 26.58
C ARG A 65 -5.55 -29.38 26.03
N TRP A 66 -6.30 -28.41 26.54
CA TRP A 66 -6.26 -27.01 26.11
C TRP A 66 -5.59 -26.09 27.12
N LEU A 67 -4.95 -26.65 28.15
CA LEU A 67 -4.25 -25.89 29.19
C LEU A 67 -3.31 -24.83 28.59
N ALA A 68 -2.46 -25.22 27.62
CA ALA A 68 -1.53 -24.30 26.97
C ALA A 68 -2.22 -23.11 26.29
N HIS A 69 -3.39 -23.32 25.68
CA HIS A 69 -4.15 -22.23 25.06
C HIS A 69 -4.79 -21.32 26.10
N ILE A 70 -5.28 -21.89 27.20
CA ILE A 70 -5.89 -21.11 28.28
C ILE A 70 -4.85 -20.22 28.97
N GLU A 71 -3.67 -20.78 29.30
CA GLU A 71 -2.56 -20.01 29.87
C GLU A 71 -2.06 -18.97 28.88
N ARG A 72 -1.90 -19.34 27.60
CA ARG A 72 -1.45 -18.40 26.57
C ARG A 72 -2.41 -17.23 26.37
N LEU A 73 -3.72 -17.48 26.41
CA LEU A 73 -4.73 -16.41 26.35
C LEU A 73 -4.61 -15.45 27.54
N ALA A 74 -4.21 -15.94 28.72
CA ALA A 74 -4.00 -15.13 29.91
C ALA A 74 -2.67 -14.35 29.82
N GLU A 75 -1.60 -14.96 29.31
CA GLU A 75 -0.32 -14.29 29.03
C GLU A 75 -0.46 -13.15 28.01
N LEU A 76 -1.35 -13.33 27.03
CA LEU A 76 -1.71 -12.29 26.06
C LEU A 76 -2.65 -11.22 26.65
N GLU A 77 -2.97 -11.31 27.95
CA GLU A 77 -3.86 -10.40 28.68
C GLU A 77 -5.29 -10.29 28.12
N VAL A 78 -5.67 -11.22 27.24
CA VAL A 78 -7.00 -11.29 26.64
C VAL A 78 -8.04 -11.76 27.67
N THR A 79 -7.65 -12.60 28.64
CA THR A 79 -8.52 -13.05 29.74
C THR A 79 -7.95 -12.71 31.11
N THR A 80 -8.82 -12.30 32.02
CA THR A 80 -8.52 -12.16 33.47
C THR A 80 -9.18 -13.26 34.31
N GLY A 81 -9.78 -14.27 33.66
CA GLY A 81 -10.61 -15.29 34.32
C GLY A 81 -12.06 -14.85 34.54
N CYS A 82 -12.88 -15.80 34.99
CA CYS A 82 -14.28 -15.59 35.38
C CYS A 82 -14.45 -15.21 36.86
N LEU A 83 -13.45 -15.54 37.70
CA LEU A 83 -13.36 -15.20 39.11
C LEU A 83 -11.89 -14.91 39.44
N VAL A 84 -11.65 -13.98 40.35
CA VAL A 84 -10.29 -13.52 40.70
C VAL A 84 -9.78 -14.06 42.03
N ASP A 85 -10.65 -14.59 42.89
CA ASP A 85 -10.25 -15.20 44.18
C ASP A 85 -11.20 -16.36 44.59
N PRO A 86 -10.76 -17.63 44.50
CA PRO A 86 -9.55 -18.05 43.78
C PRO A 86 -9.66 -17.74 42.28
N LEU A 87 -8.53 -17.47 41.62
CA LEU A 87 -8.48 -17.25 40.17
C LEU A 87 -9.03 -18.47 39.41
N ARG A 88 -10.04 -18.28 38.56
CA ARG A 88 -10.69 -19.35 37.78
C ARG A 88 -10.95 -18.94 36.35
N PHE A 89 -10.87 -19.88 35.41
CA PHE A 89 -11.12 -19.66 34.00
C PHE A 89 -12.57 -19.98 33.58
N CYS A 90 -13.24 -20.92 34.24
CA CYS A 90 -14.55 -21.46 33.89
C CYS A 90 -14.64 -22.03 32.45
N PRO A 91 -13.85 -23.06 32.09
CA PRO A 91 -13.68 -23.50 30.71
C PRO A 91 -15.00 -23.89 30.00
N ASP A 92 -15.90 -24.57 30.68
CA ASP A 92 -17.16 -25.10 30.09
C ASP A 92 -18.35 -24.12 30.13
N ARG A 93 -18.14 -22.91 30.66
CA ARG A 93 -19.18 -21.88 30.66
C ARG A 93 -19.30 -21.29 29.24
N SER A 94 -20.53 -21.14 28.77
CA SER A 94 -20.78 -20.43 27.51
C SER A 94 -20.44 -18.94 27.65
N VAL A 95 -19.92 -18.37 26.57
CA VAL A 95 -19.58 -16.95 26.45
C VAL A 95 -20.83 -16.21 25.95
N ASN A 96 -21.20 -15.12 26.63
CA ASN A 96 -22.24 -14.22 26.13
C ASN A 96 -21.65 -13.12 25.24
N ARG A 97 -22.52 -12.38 24.54
CA ARG A 97 -22.10 -11.36 23.57
C ARG A 97 -21.32 -10.20 24.21
N ALA A 98 -21.61 -9.85 25.46
CA ALA A 98 -20.88 -8.81 26.18
C ALA A 98 -19.46 -9.24 26.55
N GLU A 99 -19.30 -10.44 27.08
CA GLU A 99 -18.00 -11.03 27.38
C GLU A 99 -17.19 -11.19 26.08
N MET A 100 -17.80 -11.71 25.02
CA MET A 100 -17.18 -11.83 23.69
C MET A 100 -16.63 -10.48 23.19
N ALA A 101 -17.36 -9.38 23.37
CA ALA A 101 -16.88 -8.05 22.98
C ALA A 101 -15.55 -7.71 23.65
N THR A 102 -15.40 -8.00 24.94
CA THR A 102 -14.13 -7.78 25.65
C THR A 102 -13.03 -8.71 25.19
N PHE A 103 -13.35 -9.96 24.87
CA PHE A 103 -12.35 -10.89 24.32
C PHE A 103 -11.81 -10.41 22.97
N LEU A 104 -12.70 -9.96 22.08
CA LEU A 104 -12.33 -9.51 20.75
C LEU A 104 -11.64 -8.15 20.79
N GLU A 105 -12.11 -7.22 21.61
CA GLU A 105 -11.45 -5.92 21.80
C GLU A 105 -10.01 -6.11 22.27
N ARG A 106 -9.76 -6.89 23.32
CA ARG A 106 -8.39 -7.18 23.79
C ARG A 106 -7.56 -8.00 22.81
N ALA A 107 -8.16 -8.96 22.12
CA ALA A 107 -7.44 -9.80 21.17
C ALA A 107 -6.94 -8.98 19.98
N PHE A 108 -7.77 -8.07 19.48
CA PHE A 108 -7.49 -7.28 18.28
C PHE A 108 -7.03 -5.85 18.59
N ASP A 109 -6.87 -5.51 19.87
CA ASP A 109 -6.46 -4.18 20.35
C ASP A 109 -7.28 -3.06 19.70
N LEU A 110 -8.61 -3.20 19.78
CA LEU A 110 -9.53 -2.29 19.08
C LEU A 110 -9.56 -0.91 19.75
N GLU A 111 -9.58 0.13 18.93
CA GLU A 111 -9.66 1.51 19.40
C GLU A 111 -10.97 1.78 20.15
N ALA A 112 -10.87 2.58 21.21
CA ALA A 112 -12.03 3.04 21.96
C ALA A 112 -12.91 3.92 21.07
N ALA A 113 -14.24 3.80 21.21
CA ALA A 113 -15.18 4.52 20.37
C ALA A 113 -16.27 5.21 21.18
N ASP A 114 -16.91 6.20 20.56
CA ASP A 114 -18.13 6.81 21.07
C ASP A 114 -19.29 5.79 21.13
N PRO A 115 -20.30 6.00 22.02
CA PRO A 115 -21.41 5.08 22.17
C PRO A 115 -22.13 4.75 20.85
N ALA A 116 -22.24 3.47 20.50
CA ALA A 116 -22.75 3.00 19.21
C ALA A 116 -24.28 3.07 19.07
N GLY A 117 -24.98 3.68 20.03
CA GLY A 117 -26.43 3.90 19.97
C GLY A 117 -27.31 2.67 20.25
N PHE A 118 -26.75 1.56 20.72
CA PHE A 118 -27.56 0.38 21.08
C PHE A 118 -28.45 0.65 22.29
N ALA A 119 -29.75 0.40 22.16
CA ALA A 119 -30.74 0.70 23.19
C ALA A 119 -30.64 -0.16 24.46
N ASP A 120 -29.81 -1.23 24.45
CA ASP A 120 -29.72 -2.22 25.53
C ASP A 120 -28.30 -2.46 26.05
N THR A 121 -27.35 -1.56 25.80
CA THR A 121 -25.98 -1.63 26.32
C THR A 121 -25.71 -0.70 27.48
N ALA A 122 -26.52 0.36 27.65
CA ALA A 122 -26.33 1.37 28.68
C ALA A 122 -26.19 0.77 30.10
N GLY A 123 -25.06 1.04 30.75
CA GLY A 123 -24.74 0.56 32.10
C GLY A 123 -24.24 -0.88 32.16
N ASN A 124 -23.98 -1.52 31.01
CA ASN A 124 -23.29 -2.79 30.94
C ASN A 124 -21.78 -2.58 31.18
N PHE A 125 -21.15 -3.45 31.97
CA PHE A 125 -19.71 -3.34 32.25
C PHE A 125 -18.84 -3.44 30.98
N HIS A 126 -19.34 -4.07 29.92
CA HIS A 126 -18.65 -4.26 28.65
C HIS A 126 -19.05 -3.23 27.57
N GLU A 127 -19.80 -2.18 27.93
CA GLU A 127 -20.34 -1.17 26.99
C GLU A 127 -19.26 -0.59 26.07
N ALA A 128 -18.16 -0.07 26.62
CA ALA A 128 -17.07 0.51 25.82
C ALA A 128 -16.48 -0.48 24.80
N ASN A 129 -16.38 -1.77 25.16
CA ASN A 129 -15.86 -2.79 24.25
C ASN A 129 -16.88 -3.14 23.16
N ILE A 130 -18.18 -3.07 23.49
CA ILE A 130 -19.25 -3.25 22.50
C ILE A 130 -19.22 -2.10 21.48
N ASP A 131 -18.98 -0.88 21.94
CA ASP A 131 -18.87 0.30 21.09
C ASP A 131 -17.65 0.22 20.17
N ALA A 132 -16.48 -0.17 20.70
CA ALA A 132 -15.28 -0.43 19.89
C ALA A 132 -15.53 -1.48 18.79
N LEU A 133 -16.24 -2.56 19.10
CA LEU A 133 -16.61 -3.58 18.10
C LEU A 133 -17.55 -3.04 17.02
N ALA A 134 -18.46 -2.14 17.37
CA ALA A 134 -19.39 -1.53 16.41
C ALA A 134 -18.65 -0.55 15.49
N ALA A 135 -17.76 0.30 16.05
CA ALA A 135 -16.92 1.21 15.28
C ALA A 135 -15.98 0.47 14.31
N ALA A 136 -15.37 -0.63 14.76
CA ALA A 136 -14.57 -1.52 13.91
C ALA A 136 -15.40 -2.29 12.85
N ARG A 137 -16.74 -2.13 12.87
CA ARG A 137 -17.72 -2.84 12.04
C ARG A 137 -17.59 -4.36 12.16
N ILE A 138 -17.31 -4.86 13.35
CA ILE A 138 -17.29 -6.30 13.65
C ILE A 138 -18.72 -6.78 13.93
N THR A 139 -19.53 -5.94 14.58
CA THR A 139 -20.94 -6.21 14.92
C THR A 139 -21.88 -5.15 14.34
N ALA A 140 -23.11 -5.58 14.02
CA ALA A 140 -24.24 -4.69 13.71
C ALA A 140 -25.35 -4.79 14.77
N GLY A 141 -25.07 -5.47 15.88
CA GLY A 141 -26.07 -5.86 16.87
C GLY A 141 -26.91 -7.07 16.45
N CYS A 142 -27.96 -7.35 17.23
CA CYS A 142 -28.92 -8.44 17.04
C CYS A 142 -30.23 -7.97 16.40
N GLN A 143 -30.49 -6.67 16.39
CA GLN A 143 -31.70 -6.03 15.86
C GLN A 143 -31.34 -4.63 15.37
N SER A 144 -31.93 -4.19 14.27
CA SER A 144 -31.62 -2.91 13.61
C SER A 144 -32.57 -1.77 13.93
N ASP A 145 -33.82 -2.04 14.33
CA ASP A 145 -34.81 -0.98 14.63
C ASP A 145 -35.75 -1.37 15.79
N PRO A 146 -35.64 -0.72 16.97
CA PRO A 146 -34.49 0.08 17.38
C PRO A 146 -33.21 -0.77 17.43
N PRO A 147 -32.02 -0.17 17.26
CA PRO A 147 -30.75 -0.89 17.32
C PRO A 147 -30.55 -1.52 18.70
N ARG A 148 -30.23 -2.83 18.73
CA ARG A 148 -29.94 -3.58 19.96
C ARG A 148 -28.71 -4.47 19.78
N TYR A 149 -27.91 -4.62 20.83
CA TYR A 149 -26.76 -5.51 20.84
C TYR A 149 -27.06 -6.90 21.43
N CYS A 150 -28.06 -7.01 22.32
CA CYS A 150 -28.39 -8.22 23.07
C CYS A 150 -27.22 -8.78 23.92
N PRO A 151 -26.66 -8.01 24.87
CA PRO A 151 -25.41 -8.36 25.58
C PRO A 151 -25.44 -9.71 26.34
N ASP A 152 -26.60 -10.09 26.88
CA ASP A 152 -26.75 -11.29 27.72
C ASP A 152 -26.93 -12.59 26.92
N GLN A 153 -27.11 -12.52 25.60
CA GLN A 153 -27.33 -13.72 24.80
C GLN A 153 -26.03 -14.53 24.65
N PRO A 154 -26.08 -15.88 24.73
CA PRO A 154 -24.93 -16.71 24.40
C PRO A 154 -24.56 -16.57 22.93
N VAL A 155 -23.26 -16.59 22.64
CA VAL A 155 -22.74 -16.55 21.27
C VAL A 155 -22.65 -17.97 20.72
N THR A 156 -23.13 -18.20 19.50
CA THR A 156 -22.95 -19.48 18.80
C THR A 156 -21.57 -19.57 18.13
N ARG A 157 -21.12 -20.78 17.82
CA ARG A 157 -19.86 -21.01 17.10
C ARG A 157 -19.82 -20.32 15.74
N ALA A 158 -20.92 -20.31 15.00
CA ALA A 158 -21.00 -19.65 13.70
C ALA A 158 -20.95 -18.11 13.81
N GLU A 159 -21.58 -17.55 14.84
CA GLU A 159 -21.49 -16.11 15.12
C GLU A 159 -20.07 -15.72 15.49
N MET A 160 -19.41 -16.47 16.40
CA MET A 160 -18.01 -16.21 16.77
C MET A 160 -17.09 -16.25 15.54
N ALA A 161 -17.25 -17.24 14.67
CA ALA A 161 -16.50 -17.31 13.41
C ALA A 161 -16.71 -16.05 12.55
N THR A 162 -17.93 -15.54 12.48
CA THR A 162 -18.23 -14.30 11.73
C THR A 162 -17.57 -13.08 12.35
N PHE A 163 -17.60 -12.95 13.67
CA PHE A 163 -16.95 -11.81 14.35
C PHE A 163 -15.43 -11.84 14.15
N MET A 164 -14.81 -13.01 14.29
CA MET A 164 -13.37 -13.18 14.04
C MET A 164 -13.00 -12.93 12.59
N ALA A 165 -13.76 -13.47 11.63
CA ALA A 165 -13.49 -13.25 10.20
C ALA A 165 -13.62 -11.77 9.82
N ARG A 166 -14.58 -11.03 10.40
CA ARG A 166 -14.69 -9.57 10.20
C ARG A 166 -13.53 -8.81 10.84
N ALA A 167 -13.13 -9.19 12.05
CA ALA A 167 -11.97 -8.59 12.71
C ALA A 167 -10.70 -8.77 11.86
N LEU A 168 -10.57 -9.93 11.21
CA LEU A 168 -9.47 -10.27 10.30
C LEU A 168 -9.63 -9.73 8.87
N GLY A 169 -10.73 -9.05 8.55
CA GLY A 169 -10.99 -8.55 7.19
C GLY A 169 -11.24 -9.62 6.12
N LEU A 170 -11.50 -10.87 6.52
CA LEU A 170 -11.69 -12.01 5.62
C LEU A 170 -13.09 -12.06 4.98
N VAL A 171 -14.02 -11.28 5.51
CA VAL A 171 -15.39 -11.18 4.99
C VAL A 171 -15.88 -9.74 5.07
N GLU A 172 -16.89 -9.42 4.25
CA GLU A 172 -17.52 -8.11 4.21
C GLU A 172 -18.05 -7.69 5.60
N LYS A 173 -17.71 -6.45 5.99
CA LYS A 173 -18.17 -5.82 7.23
C LYS A 173 -19.55 -5.18 7.03
N PRO A 174 -20.45 -5.21 8.03
CA PRO A 174 -21.74 -4.55 7.97
C PRO A 174 -21.62 -3.04 7.74
N ALA A 175 -22.71 -2.45 7.22
CA ALA A 175 -22.85 -1.00 7.13
C ALA A 175 -22.76 -0.34 8.52
N PRO A 176 -22.30 0.92 8.61
CA PRO A 176 -22.32 1.69 9.85
C PRO A 176 -23.73 1.75 10.44
N ILE A 177 -23.81 1.78 11.78
CA ILE A 177 -25.08 2.05 12.47
C ILE A 177 -25.38 3.53 12.28
N GLU A 178 -26.40 3.86 11.49
CA GLU A 178 -26.80 5.25 11.28
C GLU A 178 -27.38 5.83 12.56
N ASP A 179 -26.91 7.00 12.98
CA ASP A 179 -27.53 7.78 14.03
C ASP A 179 -28.98 8.11 13.62
N GLY A 180 -29.94 7.52 14.32
CA GLY A 180 -31.35 7.88 14.15
C GLY A 180 -31.52 9.39 14.34
N PRO A 181 -32.44 10.04 13.59
CA PRO A 181 -32.55 11.50 13.61
C PRO A 181 -32.84 11.97 15.03
N ALA A 182 -31.99 12.86 15.54
CA ALA A 182 -32.24 13.61 16.75
C ALA A 182 -33.67 14.14 16.69
N THR A 183 -34.51 13.69 17.62
CA THR A 183 -35.90 14.14 17.70
C THR A 183 -35.87 15.58 18.18
N ASP A 184 -35.88 16.49 17.22
CA ASP A 184 -36.10 17.91 17.43
C ASP A 184 -37.51 18.06 18.01
N GLN A 185 -37.60 18.16 19.35
CA GLN A 185 -38.85 18.56 19.98
C GLN A 185 -39.06 20.05 19.72
N PRO A 186 -40.19 20.45 19.12
CA PRO A 186 -40.44 21.86 18.84
C PRO A 186 -40.69 22.61 20.16
N THR A 187 -39.73 23.43 20.57
CA THR A 187 -39.96 24.43 21.61
C THR A 187 -40.81 25.55 21.03
N THR A 188 -42.08 25.53 21.42
CA THR A 188 -43.04 26.62 21.23
C THR A 188 -42.43 27.96 21.66
N GLU A 189 -42.26 28.88 20.71
CA GLU A 189 -42.02 30.29 21.00
C GLU A 189 -43.19 30.85 21.82
N THR A 190 -42.86 31.51 22.94
CA THR A 190 -43.75 32.49 23.55
C THR A 190 -42.96 33.78 23.68
N GLU A 191 -43.41 34.79 22.93
CA GLU A 191 -42.96 36.17 23.03
C GLU A 191 -43.03 36.70 24.47
N ALA A 192 -41.95 37.32 24.93
CA ALA A 192 -42.03 38.42 25.88
C ALA A 192 -40.92 39.44 25.58
N THR A 193 -41.40 40.64 25.30
CA THR A 193 -40.73 41.89 24.96
C THR A 193 -39.89 42.54 26.07
N GLN A 194 -39.03 43.48 25.62
CA GLN A 194 -38.35 44.62 26.27
C GLN A 194 -36.91 44.37 26.72
N ASP A 195 -35.88 44.99 26.15
CA ASP A 195 -35.53 46.40 25.78
C ASP A 195 -34.42 46.92 26.70
N ASP A 196 -33.52 47.68 26.08
CA ASP A 196 -32.59 48.67 26.62
C ASP A 196 -31.10 48.29 26.88
N THR A 197 -30.29 48.68 25.87
CA THR A 197 -29.00 49.41 25.86
C THR A 197 -27.84 49.08 26.83
N THR A 198 -26.66 48.78 26.27
CA THR A 198 -25.46 49.65 26.12
C THR A 198 -24.15 48.84 25.95
N ASP A 199 -23.31 49.28 25.02
CA ASP A 199 -21.92 48.88 24.70
C ASP A 199 -20.93 49.70 25.59
N PRO A 200 -19.57 49.57 25.56
CA PRO A 200 -18.64 48.50 25.16
C PRO A 200 -17.49 48.20 26.19
N ALA A 201 -16.74 47.14 25.89
CA ALA A 201 -15.28 46.96 26.06
C ALA A 201 -14.57 46.82 27.44
N THR A 202 -13.64 45.86 27.38
CA THR A 202 -12.25 45.81 27.92
C THR A 202 -11.94 45.03 29.21
N GLU A 203 -10.85 44.27 29.06
CA GLU A 203 -9.86 43.76 30.02
C GLU A 203 -9.95 42.30 30.49
N ALA A 204 -8.81 41.65 30.28
CA ALA A 204 -8.42 40.33 30.71
C ALA A 204 -8.09 40.33 32.21
N GLU A 205 -8.34 39.20 32.88
CA GLU A 205 -7.33 38.41 33.61
C GLU A 205 -8.00 37.18 34.25
N ASP A 206 -7.44 36.01 33.92
CA ASP A 206 -7.18 34.83 34.75
C ASP A 206 -8.21 34.39 35.81
N ASP A 207 -8.88 33.26 35.55
CA ASP A 207 -9.15 32.30 36.63
C ASP A 207 -9.11 30.86 36.10
N THR A 208 -8.23 30.10 36.74
CA THR A 208 -8.00 28.68 36.63
C THR A 208 -9.22 27.85 37.04
N THR A 209 -9.73 27.01 36.14
CA THR A 209 -10.41 25.76 36.54
C THR A 209 -10.06 24.62 35.59
N ASP A 210 -9.27 23.71 36.13
CA ASP A 210 -9.12 22.30 35.80
C ASP A 210 -10.48 21.63 35.49
N SER A 211 -10.60 21.00 34.31
CA SER A 211 -11.43 19.81 34.12
C SER A 211 -11.14 19.14 32.77
N THR A 212 -10.48 17.98 32.88
CA THR A 212 -10.87 16.71 32.24
C THR A 212 -10.69 16.51 30.74
N ALA A 213 -9.65 15.71 30.45
CA ALA A 213 -9.69 14.54 29.57
C ALA A 213 -10.12 14.78 28.11
N THR A 214 -9.18 15.20 27.28
CA THR A 214 -9.12 14.78 25.89
C THR A 214 -8.91 13.26 25.85
N GLY A 215 -9.90 12.52 25.33
CA GLY A 215 -9.71 11.13 24.91
C GLY A 215 -8.60 11.02 23.84
N PRO A 216 -8.12 9.80 23.52
CA PRO A 216 -7.18 9.64 22.43
C PRO A 216 -7.91 10.02 21.14
N THR A 217 -7.50 11.14 20.55
CA THR A 217 -7.83 11.47 19.17
C THR A 217 -7.23 10.40 18.28
N ASP A 218 -8.03 9.82 17.37
CA ASP A 218 -7.51 9.07 16.22
C ASP A 218 -6.28 9.80 15.67
N PRO A 219 -5.18 9.09 15.36
CA PRO A 219 -4.02 9.74 14.79
C PRO A 219 -4.44 10.46 13.51
N ASP A 220 -4.29 11.78 13.50
CA ASP A 220 -4.51 12.61 12.31
C ASP A 220 -3.71 12.00 11.13
N PRO A 221 -4.38 11.54 10.05
CA PRO A 221 -3.71 10.96 8.88
C PRO A 221 -2.67 11.91 8.27
N SER A 222 -2.77 13.22 8.52
CA SER A 222 -1.77 14.20 8.12
C SER A 222 -0.37 13.92 8.71
N MET A 223 -0.27 13.22 9.84
CA MET A 223 1.01 12.84 10.44
C MET A 223 1.82 11.87 9.58
N CYS A 224 1.16 11.01 8.81
CA CYS A 224 1.81 10.12 7.86
C CYS A 224 2.02 10.76 6.48
N ARG A 225 1.66 12.04 6.31
CA ARG A 225 1.80 12.83 5.08
C ARG A 225 2.82 13.96 5.28
N PRO A 226 4.11 13.64 5.42
CA PRO A 226 5.14 14.65 5.65
C PRO A 226 5.19 15.66 4.48
N PRO A 227 5.49 16.94 4.77
CA PRO A 227 5.58 17.96 3.74
C PRO A 227 6.75 17.69 2.80
N GLY A 228 6.49 17.87 1.50
CA GLY A 228 7.49 17.80 0.45
C GLY A 228 8.33 19.07 0.27
N THR A 229 9.20 19.05 -0.75
CA THR A 229 9.94 20.23 -1.24
C THR A 229 9.13 21.02 -2.31
N PRO A 230 9.53 22.23 -2.70
CA PRO A 230 8.81 22.99 -3.74
C PRO A 230 8.96 22.48 -5.18
N TYR A 231 9.92 21.60 -5.47
CA TYR A 231 10.33 21.32 -6.87
C TYR A 231 10.05 19.89 -7.34
N THR A 232 10.26 18.88 -6.49
CA THR A 232 9.90 17.46 -6.69
C THR A 232 10.00 16.78 -5.33
N THR A 233 9.06 15.93 -4.93
CA THR A 233 9.05 15.45 -3.53
C THR A 233 8.50 14.05 -3.40
N ALA A 234 9.08 13.29 -2.48
CA ALA A 234 8.47 12.06 -1.97
C ALA A 234 7.42 12.32 -0.87
N GLY A 235 7.18 13.57 -0.47
CA GLY A 235 6.13 13.98 0.47
C GLY A 235 4.87 14.52 -0.20
N PHE A 236 4.12 15.33 0.56
CA PHE A 236 2.81 15.87 0.19
C PHE A 236 2.71 17.39 0.41
N PRO A 237 1.78 18.09 -0.28
CA PRO A 237 1.11 17.64 -1.51
C PRO A 237 2.13 17.52 -2.66
N LEU A 238 1.67 16.95 -3.78
CA LEU A 238 2.44 17.03 -5.02
C LEU A 238 2.66 18.49 -5.45
N PRO A 239 3.71 18.79 -6.23
CA PRO A 239 3.98 20.14 -6.72
C PRO A 239 2.75 20.76 -7.42
N PRO A 240 2.44 22.06 -7.21
CA PRO A 240 1.30 22.72 -7.85
C PRO A 240 1.32 22.67 -9.39
N GLU A 241 2.50 22.50 -9.98
CA GLU A 241 2.72 22.41 -11.42
C GLU A 241 2.43 21.02 -11.99
N ALA A 242 2.21 20.01 -11.16
CA ALA A 242 1.91 18.65 -11.60
C ALA A 242 0.62 18.59 -12.43
N ALA A 243 0.63 17.75 -13.47
CA ALA A 243 -0.57 17.46 -14.25
C ALA A 243 -1.61 16.71 -13.39
N PRO A 244 -2.90 16.77 -13.77
CA PRO A 244 -3.93 16.00 -13.07
C PRO A 244 -3.59 14.51 -13.03
N SER A 245 -3.56 13.94 -11.83
CA SER A 245 -3.36 12.51 -11.61
C SER A 245 -4.66 11.70 -11.60
N ILE A 246 -5.83 12.35 -11.67
CA ILE A 246 -7.15 11.71 -11.66
C ILE A 246 -8.00 12.29 -12.79
N GLY A 247 -8.82 11.46 -13.41
CA GLY A 247 -9.64 11.81 -14.57
C GLY A 247 -8.88 11.55 -15.87
N THR A 248 -9.13 12.37 -16.90
CA THR A 248 -8.48 12.20 -18.21
C THR A 248 -7.28 13.11 -18.36
N LEU A 249 -6.08 12.54 -18.42
CA LEU A 249 -4.84 13.22 -18.76
C LEU A 249 -4.64 13.21 -20.28
N ARG A 250 -4.93 14.35 -20.91
CA ARG A 250 -4.69 14.55 -22.34
C ARG A 250 -3.23 14.92 -22.62
N VAL A 251 -2.54 14.11 -23.43
CA VAL A 251 -1.11 14.22 -23.74
C VAL A 251 -0.91 14.44 -25.24
N ALA A 252 -0.34 15.58 -25.64
CA ALA A 252 0.06 15.77 -27.03
C ALA A 252 1.34 14.96 -27.33
N VAL A 253 1.31 14.09 -28.34
CA VAL A 253 2.50 13.30 -28.71
C VAL A 253 3.10 13.85 -30.00
N LEU A 254 4.29 14.44 -29.90
CA LEU A 254 4.99 15.11 -30.97
C LEU A 254 6.22 14.30 -31.37
N PHE A 255 6.31 13.91 -32.64
CA PHE A 255 7.43 13.13 -33.16
C PHE A 255 8.43 14.04 -33.85
N ILE A 256 9.67 14.07 -33.38
CA ILE A 256 10.72 14.94 -33.93
C ILE A 256 11.97 14.14 -34.32
N ASP A 257 12.57 14.49 -35.45
CA ASP A 257 13.85 13.95 -35.90
C ASP A 257 14.81 15.07 -36.35
N PHE A 258 16.09 14.72 -36.55
CA PHE A 258 17.15 15.69 -36.81
C PHE A 258 17.80 15.45 -38.18
N PRO A 259 18.35 16.48 -38.84
CA PRO A 259 19.07 16.35 -40.11
C PRO A 259 20.11 15.21 -40.16
N ASP A 260 20.85 14.99 -39.07
CA ASP A 260 21.89 13.96 -38.88
C ASP A 260 21.39 12.68 -38.19
N ALA A 261 20.16 12.67 -37.68
CA ALA A 261 19.54 11.53 -37.01
C ALA A 261 18.06 11.40 -37.43
N GLN A 262 17.85 11.11 -38.72
CA GLN A 262 16.51 11.00 -39.30
C GLN A 262 15.86 9.68 -38.93
N ALA A 263 14.53 9.71 -38.78
CA ALA A 263 13.76 8.50 -38.56
C ALA A 263 13.76 7.58 -39.80
N THR A 264 13.71 6.28 -39.56
CA THR A 264 13.74 5.25 -40.62
C THR A 264 12.36 4.62 -40.88
N HIS A 265 11.36 4.95 -40.07
CA HIS A 265 10.01 4.39 -40.07
C HIS A 265 8.95 5.47 -39.85
N ARG A 266 7.66 5.11 -39.89
CA ARG A 266 6.57 6.09 -39.74
C ARG A 266 6.27 6.34 -38.27
N THR A 267 5.78 7.53 -37.95
CA THR A 267 5.36 7.88 -36.58
C THR A 267 4.22 7.01 -36.05
N GLN A 268 3.39 6.42 -36.93
CA GLN A 268 2.36 5.45 -36.51
C GLN A 268 3.01 4.15 -36.00
N ASP A 269 4.08 3.72 -36.67
CA ASP A 269 4.80 2.51 -36.28
C ASP A 269 5.59 2.79 -34.99
N GLU A 270 6.18 3.98 -34.85
CA GLU A 270 6.82 4.43 -33.60
C GLU A 270 5.82 4.49 -32.44
N ALA A 271 4.67 5.14 -32.62
CA ALA A 271 3.62 5.26 -31.60
C ALA A 271 3.17 3.89 -31.06
N ALA A 272 3.06 2.90 -31.95
CA ALA A 272 2.65 1.54 -31.60
C ALA A 272 3.66 0.78 -30.71
N LEU A 273 4.91 1.25 -30.63
CA LEU A 273 5.96 0.65 -29.80
C LEU A 273 5.85 1.03 -28.31
N GLY A 274 5.09 2.07 -27.96
CA GLY A 274 5.08 2.57 -26.59
C GLY A 274 3.75 3.07 -26.04
N LEU A 275 2.95 3.81 -26.82
CA LEU A 275 1.72 4.41 -26.30
C LEU A 275 0.74 3.38 -25.68
N PRO A 276 0.46 2.23 -26.31
CA PRO A 276 -0.47 1.26 -25.75
C PRO A 276 -0.02 0.67 -24.40
N TYR A 277 1.30 0.47 -24.23
CA TYR A 277 1.83 -0.03 -22.96
C TYR A 277 1.74 1.04 -21.87
N ALA A 278 2.11 2.29 -22.18
CA ALA A 278 2.08 3.37 -21.21
C ALA A 278 0.66 3.67 -20.70
N GLU A 279 -0.32 3.67 -21.61
CA GLU A 279 -1.74 3.80 -21.30
C GLU A 279 -2.20 2.65 -20.38
N ALA A 280 -1.97 1.39 -20.79
CA ALA A 280 -2.37 0.22 -20.01
C ALA A 280 -1.71 0.18 -18.61
N TYR A 281 -0.45 0.60 -18.51
CA TYR A 281 0.26 0.67 -17.24
C TYR A 281 -0.37 1.68 -16.29
N LEU A 282 -0.56 2.93 -16.74
CA LEU A 282 -1.08 4.02 -15.89
C LEU A 282 -2.54 3.81 -15.52
N GLU A 283 -3.35 3.26 -16.43
CA GLU A 283 -4.74 2.85 -16.15
C GLU A 283 -4.78 1.77 -15.06
N SER A 284 -3.95 0.73 -15.18
CA SER A 284 -3.88 -0.35 -14.20
C SER A 284 -3.35 0.12 -12.84
N ALA A 285 -2.26 0.90 -12.83
CA ALA A 285 -1.64 1.39 -11.60
C ALA A 285 -2.56 2.37 -10.84
N SER A 286 -3.44 3.07 -11.55
CA SER A 286 -4.43 3.99 -10.96
C SER A 286 -5.76 3.34 -10.58
N TYR A 287 -5.92 2.03 -10.82
CA TYR A 287 -7.21 1.32 -10.69
C TYR A 287 -8.33 1.97 -11.53
N GLY A 288 -7.97 2.52 -12.70
CA GLY A 288 -8.86 3.25 -13.59
C GLY A 288 -9.28 4.64 -13.11
N ARG A 289 -8.58 5.21 -12.13
CA ARG A 289 -8.77 6.61 -11.71
C ARG A 289 -8.12 7.60 -12.68
N LEU A 290 -7.12 7.17 -13.43
CA LEU A 290 -6.43 7.96 -14.45
C LEU A 290 -6.54 7.29 -15.81
N ASP A 291 -7.19 7.98 -16.74
CA ASP A 291 -7.26 7.64 -18.16
C ASP A 291 -6.29 8.55 -18.94
N VAL A 292 -5.44 7.99 -19.79
CA VAL A 292 -4.43 8.76 -20.55
C VAL A 292 -4.83 8.85 -22.03
N ASP A 293 -5.35 10.02 -22.42
CA ASP A 293 -5.72 10.32 -23.81
C ASP A 293 -4.51 10.84 -24.58
N PHE A 294 -3.82 9.93 -25.28
CA PHE A 294 -2.76 10.31 -26.21
C PHE A 294 -3.32 10.91 -27.50
N VAL A 295 -2.91 12.15 -27.79
CA VAL A 295 -3.28 12.90 -28.99
C VAL A 295 -2.06 13.05 -29.91
N PRO A 296 -1.74 12.03 -30.73
CA PRO A 296 -0.54 12.06 -31.55
C PRO A 296 -0.67 12.97 -32.77
N ARG A 297 0.31 13.88 -32.92
CA ARG A 297 0.56 14.61 -34.16
C ARG A 297 1.46 13.78 -35.06
N HIS A 298 0.85 12.95 -35.91
CA HIS A 298 1.62 12.11 -36.81
C HIS A 298 2.37 12.89 -37.90
N GLY A 299 3.52 12.34 -38.31
CA GLY A 299 4.47 12.94 -39.24
C GLY A 299 5.64 13.57 -38.50
N TRP A 300 6.86 13.17 -38.86
CA TRP A 300 8.10 13.67 -38.27
C TRP A 300 8.23 15.19 -38.48
N LEU A 301 8.32 15.90 -37.36
CA LEU A 301 8.77 17.28 -37.31
C LEU A 301 10.29 17.26 -37.49
N ARG A 302 10.82 18.02 -38.45
CA ARG A 302 12.26 18.09 -38.68
C ARG A 302 12.82 19.29 -37.95
N ALA A 303 13.72 19.05 -37.00
CA ALA A 303 14.47 20.09 -36.31
C ALA A 303 15.28 20.96 -37.30
N GLU A 304 15.45 22.24 -36.99
CA GLU A 304 16.22 23.18 -37.81
C GLU A 304 17.72 22.86 -37.79
N GLN A 305 18.25 22.41 -36.64
CA GLN A 305 19.66 22.10 -36.42
C GLN A 305 19.89 20.59 -36.29
N SER A 306 21.14 20.17 -36.51
CA SER A 306 21.56 18.79 -36.24
C SER A 306 21.53 18.48 -34.73
N PHE A 307 21.30 17.22 -34.36
CA PHE A 307 21.36 16.81 -32.96
C PHE A 307 22.76 17.07 -32.36
N THR A 308 23.80 16.86 -33.17
CA THR A 308 25.20 17.12 -32.76
C THR A 308 25.45 18.61 -32.44
N GLU A 309 24.82 19.55 -33.15
CA GLU A 309 24.92 20.98 -32.86
C GLU A 309 24.23 21.32 -31.54
N TYR A 310 23.04 20.74 -31.27
CA TYR A 310 22.39 20.88 -29.97
C TYR A 310 23.26 20.39 -28.81
N LEU A 311 24.01 19.29 -29.00
CA LEU A 311 24.96 18.80 -27.99
C LEU A 311 26.15 19.74 -27.73
N ALA A 312 26.53 20.54 -28.73
CA ALA A 312 27.75 21.35 -28.69
C ALA A 312 27.55 22.74 -28.05
N GLU A 313 26.33 23.27 -28.06
CA GLU A 313 26.04 24.64 -27.61
C GLU A 313 25.74 24.77 -26.11
N VAL A 314 25.59 23.67 -25.37
CA VAL A 314 24.96 23.69 -24.05
C VAL A 314 25.69 22.84 -23.02
N ALA A 315 25.84 23.35 -21.79
CA ALA A 315 26.19 22.51 -20.65
C ALA A 315 25.08 21.45 -20.46
N VAL A 316 25.47 20.20 -20.23
CA VAL A 316 24.67 18.96 -20.31
C VAL A 316 23.28 18.98 -19.61
N GLY A 317 22.96 19.97 -18.78
CA GLY A 317 21.65 20.14 -18.12
C GLY A 317 20.56 20.90 -18.88
N ASP A 318 20.87 21.73 -19.89
CA ASP A 318 19.87 22.55 -20.61
C ASP A 318 19.41 21.93 -21.96
N MET A 319 19.99 20.79 -22.37
CA MET A 319 19.75 20.18 -23.70
C MET A 319 18.34 19.62 -23.90
N ARG A 320 17.69 19.20 -22.81
CA ARG A 320 16.41 18.46 -22.78
C ARG A 320 15.20 19.36 -23.02
N VAL A 321 15.37 20.66 -22.73
CA VAL A 321 14.38 21.72 -22.96
C VAL A 321 14.23 22.02 -24.47
N PHE A 322 15.32 21.98 -25.25
CA PHE A 322 15.32 22.51 -26.62
C PHE A 322 14.58 21.65 -27.63
N ALA A 323 14.74 20.32 -27.60
CA ALA A 323 14.07 19.43 -28.54
C ALA A 323 12.55 19.47 -28.36
N SER A 324 12.08 19.50 -27.10
CA SER A 324 10.66 19.59 -26.78
C SER A 324 10.07 20.97 -27.11
N ALA A 325 10.76 22.06 -26.75
CA ALA A 325 10.35 23.41 -27.12
C ALA A 325 10.28 23.60 -28.64
N GLU A 326 11.27 23.10 -29.38
CA GLU A 326 11.26 23.17 -30.84
C GLU A 326 10.14 22.31 -31.44
N ALA A 327 9.91 21.10 -30.94
CA ALA A 327 8.82 20.25 -31.39
C ALA A 327 7.46 20.95 -31.22
N ILE A 328 7.23 21.61 -30.08
CA ILE A 328 6.02 22.40 -29.83
C ILE A 328 5.90 23.52 -30.86
N ARG A 329 6.94 24.36 -31.03
CA ARG A 329 6.95 25.47 -32.00
C ARG A 329 6.71 25.02 -33.44
N LEU A 330 7.26 23.86 -33.85
CA LEU A 330 7.04 23.29 -35.19
C LEU A 330 5.64 22.71 -35.36
N ALA A 331 5.02 22.21 -34.28
CA ALA A 331 3.68 21.63 -34.29
C ALA A 331 2.59 22.69 -34.26
N ASP A 332 2.76 23.75 -33.46
CA ASP A 332 1.80 24.81 -33.13
C ASP A 332 1.01 25.36 -34.33
N PRO A 333 1.61 25.68 -35.49
CA PRO A 333 0.84 26.16 -36.65
C PRO A 333 -0.16 25.14 -37.23
N SER A 334 -0.09 23.88 -36.81
CA SER A 334 -0.82 22.74 -37.37
C SER A 334 -1.45 21.80 -36.35
N PHE A 335 -1.34 22.10 -35.06
CA PHE A 335 -1.83 21.27 -33.96
C PHE A 335 -2.51 22.14 -32.91
N ASP A 336 -3.74 21.78 -32.52
CA ASP A 336 -4.52 22.51 -31.54
C ASP A 336 -4.18 22.00 -30.13
N PHE A 337 -3.53 22.83 -29.31
CA PHE A 337 -3.17 22.49 -27.94
C PHE A 337 -4.31 22.69 -26.92
N THR A 338 -5.53 23.03 -27.36
CA THR A 338 -6.66 23.26 -26.46
C THR A 338 -6.95 22.04 -25.58
N GLY A 339 -6.80 22.23 -24.27
CA GLY A 339 -7.07 21.20 -23.26
C GLY A 339 -6.03 20.07 -23.22
N ILE A 340 -4.84 20.28 -23.78
CA ILE A 340 -3.68 19.41 -23.54
C ILE A 340 -3.06 19.79 -22.19
N HIS A 341 -2.71 18.79 -21.38
CA HIS A 341 -2.12 19.01 -20.05
C HIS A 341 -0.60 18.94 -20.07
N THR A 342 -0.04 18.04 -20.87
CA THR A 342 1.41 17.82 -20.99
C THR A 342 1.78 17.41 -22.42
N VAL A 343 3.04 17.63 -22.79
CA VAL A 343 3.59 17.26 -24.10
C VAL A 343 4.57 16.11 -23.94
N MET A 344 4.44 15.09 -24.78
CA MET A 344 5.40 14.01 -24.94
C MET A 344 6.12 14.17 -26.28
N THR A 345 7.42 14.40 -26.22
CA THR A 345 8.28 14.52 -27.40
C THR A 345 8.98 13.18 -27.64
N VAL A 346 8.75 12.58 -28.81
CA VAL A 346 9.28 11.26 -29.16
C VAL A 346 10.31 11.38 -30.27
N LEU A 347 11.55 11.03 -29.95
CA LEU A 347 12.64 10.89 -30.91
C LEU A 347 12.65 9.47 -31.48
N PRO A 348 13.23 9.25 -32.68
CA PRO A 348 13.20 7.96 -33.34
C PRO A 348 13.97 6.89 -32.55
N SER A 349 13.28 5.83 -32.12
CA SER A 349 13.88 4.74 -31.31
C SER A 349 14.93 3.92 -32.08
N SER A 350 14.97 4.04 -33.41
CA SER A 350 16.03 3.49 -34.26
C SER A 350 17.37 4.23 -34.14
N ARG A 351 17.37 5.43 -33.54
CA ARG A 351 18.54 6.31 -33.39
C ARG A 351 18.81 6.72 -31.94
N PHE A 352 17.81 6.63 -31.08
CA PHE A 352 17.90 7.07 -29.69
C PHE A 352 17.22 6.08 -28.73
N GLN A 353 17.46 6.23 -27.42
CA GLN A 353 16.87 5.43 -26.34
C GLN A 353 16.78 6.24 -25.04
N ALA A 354 16.33 5.61 -23.95
CA ALA A 354 16.12 6.22 -22.63
C ALA A 354 15.08 7.37 -22.65
N GLY A 355 14.86 8.01 -21.51
CA GLY A 355 13.93 9.13 -21.38
C GLY A 355 14.52 10.26 -20.56
N ASP A 356 13.82 11.38 -20.60
CA ASP A 356 13.98 12.43 -19.62
C ASP A 356 12.68 13.16 -19.35
N HIS A 357 12.65 13.84 -18.21
CA HIS A 357 11.60 14.79 -17.87
C HIS A 357 12.18 16.18 -17.70
N THR A 358 11.49 17.16 -18.26
CA THR A 358 11.94 18.55 -18.24
C THR A 358 10.87 19.47 -17.67
N PHE A 359 11.26 20.26 -16.67
CA PHE A 359 10.50 21.38 -16.14
C PHE A 359 10.84 22.64 -16.94
N GLY A 360 10.16 22.83 -18.07
CA GLY A 360 10.37 23.96 -18.97
C GLY A 360 9.05 24.45 -19.56
N SER A 361 8.99 25.70 -20.02
CA SER A 361 7.77 26.28 -20.58
C SER A 361 7.96 26.71 -22.02
N GLU A 362 7.01 26.37 -22.90
CA GLU A 362 6.95 26.90 -24.27
C GLU A 362 5.55 27.48 -24.55
N HIS A 363 5.48 28.54 -25.35
CA HIS A 363 4.21 29.19 -25.68
C HIS A 363 3.62 28.63 -26.98
N THR A 364 2.32 28.38 -26.97
CA THR A 364 1.48 28.03 -28.12
C THR A 364 0.44 29.12 -28.34
N ASP A 365 -0.30 29.03 -29.45
CA ASP A 365 -1.44 29.93 -29.70
C ASP A 365 -2.56 29.76 -28.64
N GLU A 366 -2.64 28.59 -27.98
CA GLU A 366 -3.65 28.25 -26.97
C GLU A 366 -3.21 28.49 -25.51
N GLY A 367 -1.92 28.66 -25.24
CA GLY A 367 -1.42 28.87 -23.88
C GLY A 367 0.04 28.49 -23.69
N GLU A 368 0.43 28.30 -22.43
CA GLU A 368 1.79 27.90 -22.07
C GLU A 368 1.82 26.41 -21.72
N MET A 369 2.67 25.65 -22.39
CA MET A 369 2.93 24.24 -22.10
C MET A 369 4.13 24.14 -21.16
N ARG A 370 3.96 23.53 -19.97
CA ARG A 370 4.96 23.56 -18.88
C ARG A 370 5.59 22.22 -18.51
N LEU A 371 5.00 21.12 -18.96
CA LEU A 371 5.42 19.77 -18.63
C LEU A 371 5.80 19.07 -19.93
N MET A 372 7.03 18.58 -19.99
CA MET A 372 7.59 17.98 -21.20
C MET A 372 8.28 16.67 -20.85
N ALA A 373 7.71 15.56 -21.33
CA ALA A 373 8.30 14.23 -21.28
C ALA A 373 9.06 13.95 -22.58
N GLY A 374 10.37 13.73 -22.50
CA GLY A 374 11.21 13.35 -23.62
C GLY A 374 11.39 11.84 -23.68
N ILE A 375 11.08 11.24 -24.83
CA ILE A 375 11.20 9.80 -25.08
C ILE A 375 12.24 9.56 -26.15
N ASN A 376 13.12 8.59 -25.89
CA ASN A 376 14.28 8.26 -26.69
C ASN A 376 15.24 9.46 -26.81
N THR A 377 15.74 10.00 -25.70
CA THR A 377 16.51 11.26 -25.73
C THR A 377 18.03 11.07 -25.79
N VAL A 378 18.53 9.86 -25.55
CA VAL A 378 19.97 9.54 -25.56
C VAL A 378 20.35 8.90 -26.91
N PRO A 379 21.34 9.44 -27.65
CA PRO A 379 21.73 8.92 -28.95
C PRO A 379 22.37 7.53 -28.85
N LEU A 380 22.09 6.69 -29.84
CA LEU A 380 22.75 5.39 -30.04
C LEU A 380 24.04 5.55 -30.84
N ASP A 381 25.05 4.74 -30.51
CA ASP A 381 26.31 4.66 -31.27
C ASP A 381 26.07 4.29 -32.73
N GLU A 382 25.13 3.37 -32.99
CA GLU A 382 24.73 2.92 -34.32
C GLU A 382 23.20 2.86 -34.44
N SER A 383 22.70 2.97 -35.67
CA SER A 383 21.26 2.78 -35.92
C SER A 383 20.88 1.32 -35.78
N ARG A 384 19.70 1.07 -35.19
CA ARG A 384 19.12 -0.28 -35.05
C ARG A 384 17.66 -0.32 -35.46
N ASP A 385 17.07 -1.51 -35.43
CA ASP A 385 15.62 -1.67 -35.56
C ASP A 385 14.91 -0.99 -34.37
N PRO A 386 13.74 -0.35 -34.58
CA PRO A 386 12.96 0.28 -33.52
C PRO A 386 12.61 -0.70 -32.40
N GLU A 387 12.67 -0.23 -31.15
CA GLU A 387 12.47 -1.06 -29.95
C GLU A 387 11.34 -0.49 -29.08
N PRO A 388 10.63 -1.34 -28.31
CA PRO A 388 9.59 -0.89 -27.39
C PRO A 388 10.12 0.12 -26.36
N TRP A 389 9.36 1.19 -26.11
CA TRP A 389 9.72 2.27 -25.17
C TRP A 389 8.58 2.63 -24.22
N GLY A 390 7.50 1.85 -24.19
CA GLY A 390 6.31 2.14 -23.37
C GLY A 390 6.60 2.28 -21.87
N TYR A 391 7.54 1.50 -21.34
CA TYR A 391 8.02 1.63 -19.95
C TYR A 391 8.55 3.03 -19.66
N VAL A 392 9.45 3.51 -20.54
CA VAL A 392 10.02 4.85 -20.45
C VAL A 392 8.92 5.90 -20.51
N ALA A 393 7.95 5.75 -21.43
CA ALA A 393 6.83 6.69 -21.51
C ALA A 393 5.96 6.74 -20.25
N ALA A 394 5.68 5.60 -19.62
CA ALA A 394 4.98 5.59 -18.34
C ALA A 394 5.79 6.32 -17.26
N HIS A 395 7.09 6.04 -17.17
CA HIS A 395 8.02 6.64 -16.21
C HIS A 395 8.10 8.17 -16.36
N GLU A 396 8.35 8.68 -17.56
CA GLU A 396 8.45 10.12 -17.79
C GLU A 396 7.10 10.85 -17.62
N LEU A 397 5.98 10.18 -17.88
CA LEU A 397 4.66 10.72 -17.55
C LEU A 397 4.43 10.78 -16.04
N ALA A 398 4.92 9.82 -15.26
CA ALA A 398 4.80 9.86 -13.81
C ALA A 398 5.53 11.06 -13.19
N HIS A 399 6.64 11.53 -13.77
CA HIS A 399 7.24 12.83 -13.42
C HIS A 399 6.34 14.01 -13.76
N SER A 400 5.59 13.96 -14.87
CA SER A 400 4.59 14.99 -15.20
C SER A 400 3.46 15.03 -14.17
N LEU A 401 3.17 13.91 -13.50
CA LEU A 401 2.25 13.83 -12.36
C LEU A 401 2.88 14.27 -11.04
N GLY A 402 4.16 14.64 -11.01
CA GLY A 402 4.87 15.19 -9.85
C GLY A 402 5.69 14.19 -9.03
N LEU A 403 5.86 12.95 -9.50
CA LEU A 403 6.70 11.96 -8.82
C LEU A 403 8.20 12.19 -9.06
N SER A 404 9.02 11.77 -8.09
CA SER A 404 10.49 11.82 -8.16
C SER A 404 11.08 10.46 -8.54
N ASP A 405 12.29 10.47 -9.10
CA ASP A 405 13.12 9.27 -9.19
C ASP A 405 13.51 8.80 -7.79
N LEU A 406 13.43 7.49 -7.57
CA LEU A 406 13.72 6.87 -6.28
C LEU A 406 15.16 6.35 -6.17
N TYR A 407 15.86 6.21 -7.28
CA TYR A 407 17.26 5.80 -7.34
C TYR A 407 18.22 7.00 -7.17
N PRO A 408 19.48 6.78 -6.76
CA PRO A 408 20.45 7.85 -6.69
C PRO A 408 20.96 8.24 -8.08
N TYR A 409 21.29 9.51 -8.31
CA TYR A 409 22.05 9.92 -9.52
C TYR A 409 23.56 9.78 -9.35
N ASP A 410 24.04 9.53 -8.14
CA ASP A 410 25.45 9.33 -7.85
C ASP A 410 25.89 7.93 -8.30
N ASP A 411 26.53 7.85 -9.47
CA ASP A 411 27.02 6.61 -10.08
C ASP A 411 27.86 5.76 -9.13
N ALA A 412 28.63 6.38 -8.22
CA ALA A 412 29.48 5.67 -7.27
C ALA A 412 28.68 4.81 -6.29
N ARG A 413 27.40 5.14 -6.07
CA ARG A 413 26.50 4.34 -5.21
C ARG A 413 26.01 3.07 -5.88
N HIS A 414 26.15 2.94 -7.20
CA HIS A 414 25.78 1.74 -7.95
C HIS A 414 26.94 0.74 -8.11
N GLU A 415 28.14 1.08 -7.64
CA GLU A 415 29.28 0.16 -7.72
C GLU A 415 29.09 -1.02 -6.74
N LEU A 416 28.79 -2.19 -7.30
CA LEU A 416 28.69 -3.43 -6.55
C LEU A 416 30.09 -4.05 -6.37
N PRO A 417 30.51 -4.38 -5.12
CA PRO A 417 31.75 -5.11 -4.90
C PRO A 417 31.64 -6.54 -5.47
N GLU A 418 32.78 -7.19 -5.74
CA GLU A 418 32.75 -8.56 -6.24
C GLU A 418 32.15 -9.52 -5.18
N PRO A 419 31.05 -10.26 -5.50
CA PRO A 419 30.39 -11.11 -4.52
C PRO A 419 31.26 -12.35 -4.22
N PRO A 420 31.18 -12.92 -3.01
CA PRO A 420 31.95 -14.11 -2.66
C PRO A 420 31.52 -15.31 -3.51
N ALA A 421 32.43 -15.88 -4.30
CA ALA A 421 32.14 -17.06 -5.10
C ALA A 421 31.61 -18.24 -4.24
N PRO A 422 30.60 -18.99 -4.70
CA PRO A 422 29.99 -18.96 -6.04
C PRO A 422 28.82 -17.97 -6.19
N ARG A 423 28.61 -17.04 -5.26
CA ARG A 423 27.44 -16.16 -5.26
C ARG A 423 27.49 -15.10 -6.36
N ILE A 424 26.30 -14.62 -6.74
CA ILE A 424 26.09 -13.58 -7.74
C ILE A 424 25.25 -12.45 -7.16
N TRP A 425 25.39 -11.25 -7.72
CA TRP A 425 24.45 -10.16 -7.48
C TRP A 425 23.22 -10.35 -8.36
N VAL A 426 22.06 -10.13 -7.77
CA VAL A 426 20.78 -10.05 -8.46
C VAL A 426 20.18 -8.69 -8.14
N ARG A 427 19.91 -7.90 -9.18
CA ARG A 427 19.24 -6.60 -9.06
C ARG A 427 17.73 -6.83 -8.94
N SER A 428 17.07 -6.04 -8.11
CA SER A 428 15.62 -5.97 -7.99
C SER A 428 15.20 -4.51 -8.13
N GLU A 429 14.17 -4.27 -8.92
CA GLU A 429 13.56 -2.96 -9.13
C GLU A 429 12.11 -3.02 -8.68
N PHE A 430 11.74 -2.15 -7.73
CA PHE A 430 10.37 -2.07 -7.21
C PHE A 430 9.69 -0.78 -7.68
N GLY A 431 8.60 -0.95 -8.43
CA GLY A 431 7.80 0.15 -8.96
C GLY A 431 8.46 0.94 -10.08
N LEU A 432 7.62 1.65 -10.84
CA LEU A 432 8.00 2.40 -12.04
C LEU A 432 9.11 3.43 -11.83
N MET A 433 9.17 4.06 -10.65
CA MET A 433 10.10 5.17 -10.39
C MET A 433 11.48 4.70 -9.89
N GLY A 434 11.74 3.38 -9.96
CA GLY A 434 13.08 2.82 -9.82
C GLY A 434 13.58 2.72 -8.38
N LEU A 435 12.78 2.18 -7.45
CA LEU A 435 13.31 1.80 -6.13
C LEU A 435 14.20 0.56 -6.28
N ASN A 436 15.49 0.82 -6.50
CA ASN A 436 16.48 -0.19 -6.86
C ASN A 436 17.20 -0.77 -5.65
N THR A 437 17.47 -2.07 -5.70
CA THR A 437 18.30 -2.78 -4.72
C THR A 437 18.97 -3.99 -5.36
N SER A 438 20.00 -4.52 -4.73
CA SER A 438 20.75 -5.69 -5.15
C SER A 438 20.97 -6.60 -3.96
N PHE A 439 20.73 -7.89 -4.15
CA PHE A 439 20.93 -8.91 -3.13
C PHE A 439 21.84 -10.02 -3.66
N VAL A 440 22.45 -10.75 -2.73
CA VAL A 440 23.40 -11.81 -3.06
C VAL A 440 22.68 -13.17 -3.08
N ALA A 441 22.67 -13.84 -4.22
CA ALA A 441 22.04 -15.15 -4.39
C ALA A 441 23.05 -16.26 -4.78
N HIS A 442 22.69 -17.51 -4.53
CA HIS A 442 23.39 -18.64 -5.15
C HIS A 442 22.94 -18.75 -6.63
N PRO A 443 23.82 -19.10 -7.58
CA PRO A 443 23.42 -19.27 -8.98
C PRO A 443 22.37 -20.36 -9.22
N ASP A 444 22.19 -21.28 -8.27
CA ASP A 444 21.17 -22.34 -8.33
C ASP A 444 19.91 -21.99 -7.50
N ASP A 445 19.77 -20.73 -7.07
CA ASP A 445 18.58 -20.28 -6.35
C ASP A 445 17.36 -20.37 -7.28
N ARG A 446 16.39 -21.18 -6.89
CA ARG A 446 15.18 -21.41 -7.70
C ARG A 446 14.27 -20.21 -7.80
N ARG A 447 14.43 -19.21 -6.90
CA ARG A 447 13.64 -17.97 -6.94
C ARG A 447 13.98 -17.10 -8.15
N ILE A 448 15.17 -17.28 -8.74
CA ILE A 448 15.64 -16.55 -9.93
C ILE A 448 15.71 -17.44 -11.18
N GLU A 449 15.11 -18.65 -11.13
CA GLU A 449 15.08 -19.58 -12.26
C GLU A 449 14.18 -19.04 -13.38
N ILE A 450 14.73 -18.93 -14.59
CA ILE A 450 14.00 -18.67 -15.83
C ILE A 450 13.63 -20.01 -16.44
N THR A 451 12.40 -20.16 -16.90
CA THR A 451 11.96 -21.40 -17.56
C THR A 451 11.33 -21.12 -18.91
N GLY A 452 11.45 -22.06 -19.84
CA GLY A 452 10.80 -21.93 -21.14
C GLY A 452 10.71 -23.23 -21.91
N ARG A 453 10.10 -23.15 -23.10
CA ARG A 453 10.01 -24.28 -24.03
C ARG A 453 10.64 -23.93 -25.36
N GLY A 454 11.82 -24.49 -25.60
CA GLY A 454 12.53 -24.34 -26.85
C GLY A 454 11.85 -25.07 -28.00
N SER A 455 12.37 -24.80 -29.21
CA SER A 455 11.99 -25.55 -30.40
C SER A 455 12.09 -27.07 -30.16
N PHE A 456 11.09 -27.82 -30.62
CA PHE A 456 10.93 -29.28 -30.40
C PHE A 456 10.56 -29.71 -28.96
N GLY A 457 10.12 -28.78 -28.10
CA GLY A 457 9.58 -29.11 -26.79
C GLY A 457 10.63 -29.43 -25.72
N ARG A 458 11.90 -29.05 -25.95
CA ARG A 458 12.95 -29.14 -24.94
C ARG A 458 12.71 -28.09 -23.85
N ARG A 459 12.78 -28.49 -22.58
CA ARG A 459 12.75 -27.53 -21.46
C ARG A 459 14.03 -26.68 -21.49
N LEU A 460 13.86 -25.37 -21.50
CA LEU A 460 14.91 -24.38 -21.30
C LEU A 460 14.88 -23.96 -19.82
N THR A 461 16.05 -23.86 -19.22
CA THR A 461 16.23 -23.37 -17.85
C THR A 461 17.45 -22.46 -17.82
N GLY A 462 17.34 -21.35 -17.12
CA GLY A 462 18.41 -20.38 -16.89
C GLY A 462 18.20 -19.66 -15.57
N HIS A 463 18.98 -18.63 -15.31
CA HIS A 463 18.81 -17.78 -14.15
C HIS A 463 18.88 -16.32 -14.56
N THR A 464 18.03 -15.49 -13.98
CA THR A 464 18.08 -14.04 -14.15
C THR A 464 19.03 -13.41 -13.13
N PHE A 465 19.63 -12.29 -13.51
CA PHE A 465 20.37 -11.40 -12.63
C PHE A 465 19.58 -10.11 -12.34
N GLN A 466 18.33 -10.03 -12.80
CA GLN A 466 17.45 -8.89 -12.66
C GLN A 466 16.00 -9.33 -12.43
N LEU A 467 15.34 -8.68 -11.49
CA LEU A 467 13.94 -8.88 -11.11
C LEU A 467 13.22 -7.52 -11.24
N GLU A 468 12.25 -7.44 -12.14
CA GLU A 468 11.55 -6.20 -12.46
C GLU A 468 10.13 -6.25 -11.87
N ALA A 469 10.02 -5.94 -10.58
CA ALA A 469 8.76 -5.88 -9.83
C ALA A 469 8.09 -4.51 -10.03
N LEU A 470 7.59 -4.28 -11.24
CA LEU A 470 7.19 -2.96 -11.72
C LEU A 470 5.83 -2.51 -11.19
N GLU A 471 5.14 -3.26 -10.33
CA GLU A 471 3.91 -2.76 -9.70
C GLU A 471 4.21 -1.49 -8.88
N MET A 472 3.48 -0.39 -9.14
CA MET A 472 3.74 0.88 -8.45
C MET A 472 3.59 0.74 -6.93
N LEU A 473 4.56 1.28 -6.19
CA LEU A 473 4.56 1.36 -4.73
C LEU A 473 3.28 2.01 -4.22
N ALA A 474 2.77 1.51 -3.09
CA ALA A 474 1.57 2.05 -2.46
C ALA A 474 1.77 3.53 -2.08
N TRP A 475 2.98 3.91 -1.66
CA TRP A 475 3.33 5.30 -1.36
C TRP A 475 3.13 6.23 -2.56
N SER A 476 3.66 5.86 -3.74
CA SER A 476 3.51 6.65 -4.96
C SER A 476 2.05 6.75 -5.41
N ARG A 477 1.29 5.66 -5.27
CA ARG A 477 -0.17 5.68 -5.53
C ARG A 477 -0.90 6.61 -4.57
N TRP A 478 -0.49 6.69 -3.31
CA TRP A 478 -1.08 7.60 -2.33
C TRP A 478 -0.81 9.06 -2.66
N GLN A 479 0.42 9.38 -3.05
CA GLN A 479 0.79 10.72 -3.52
C GLN A 479 -0.11 11.18 -4.67
N LEU A 480 -0.41 10.27 -5.60
CA LEU A 480 -1.24 10.52 -6.78
C LEU A 480 -2.77 10.50 -6.51
N GLY A 481 -3.20 10.13 -5.30
CA GLY A 481 -4.62 9.97 -4.96
C GLY A 481 -5.27 8.72 -5.55
N TRP A 482 -4.48 7.71 -5.92
CA TRP A 482 -4.95 6.46 -6.49
C TRP A 482 -5.37 5.43 -5.44
N ILE A 483 -4.84 5.54 -4.23
CA ILE A 483 -5.38 4.86 -3.04
C ILE A 483 -6.05 5.88 -2.13
N ASP A 484 -7.18 5.50 -1.54
CA ASP A 484 -7.91 6.37 -0.63
C ASP A 484 -7.26 6.42 0.76
N GLU A 485 -7.51 7.49 1.51
CA GLU A 485 -7.02 7.63 2.90
C GLU A 485 -7.45 6.45 3.78
N SER A 486 -8.64 5.88 3.53
CA SER A 486 -9.13 4.71 4.27
C SER A 486 -8.36 3.41 4.00
N GLN A 487 -7.55 3.38 2.94
CA GLN A 487 -6.70 2.24 2.60
C GLN A 487 -5.29 2.37 3.18
N VAL A 488 -5.00 3.46 3.89
CA VAL A 488 -3.72 3.72 4.55
C VAL A 488 -3.92 3.70 6.07
N LEU A 489 -3.20 2.80 6.74
CA LEU A 489 -3.21 2.73 8.20
C LEU A 489 -2.07 3.60 8.74
N CYS A 490 -2.37 4.80 9.23
CA CYS A 490 -1.40 5.65 9.90
C CYS A 490 -1.28 5.24 11.38
N LEU A 491 -0.16 4.63 11.75
CA LEU A 491 0.02 4.00 13.05
C LEU A 491 0.94 4.83 13.96
N THR A 492 0.43 5.20 15.14
CA THR A 492 1.21 5.92 16.17
C THR A 492 1.38 5.14 17.47
N ALA A 493 0.68 4.02 17.62
CA ALA A 493 0.81 3.17 18.79
C ALA A 493 2.18 2.48 18.81
N ASP A 494 2.73 2.27 20.02
CA ASP A 494 4.00 1.58 20.17
C ASP A 494 3.90 0.10 19.74
N ARG A 495 2.70 -0.46 19.70
CA ARG A 495 2.47 -1.81 19.19
C ARG A 495 1.23 -1.83 18.31
N SER A 496 1.34 -2.43 17.13
CA SER A 496 0.23 -2.58 16.21
C SER A 496 0.30 -3.92 15.49
N ARG A 497 -0.88 -4.50 15.23
CA ARG A 497 -1.05 -5.65 14.33
C ARG A 497 -2.09 -5.28 13.29
N VAL A 498 -1.68 -5.28 12.03
CA VAL A 498 -2.51 -4.82 10.93
C VAL A 498 -2.70 -5.90 9.89
N VAL A 499 -3.82 -5.85 9.18
CA VAL A 499 -4.07 -6.70 8.01
C VAL A 499 -3.90 -5.85 6.77
N LEU A 500 -3.01 -6.27 5.88
CA LEU A 500 -2.75 -5.61 4.60
C LEU A 500 -3.14 -6.53 3.45
N SER A 501 -3.71 -5.94 2.41
CA SER A 501 -3.97 -6.56 1.12
C SER A 501 -2.89 -6.18 0.10
N PRO A 502 -2.64 -7.00 -0.93
CA PRO A 502 -1.66 -6.69 -1.96
C PRO A 502 -1.96 -5.38 -2.68
N VAL A 503 -0.92 -4.60 -2.99
CA VAL A 503 -1.08 -3.31 -3.68
C VAL A 503 -1.70 -3.45 -5.08
N ALA A 504 -1.46 -4.57 -5.77
CA ALA A 504 -1.95 -4.76 -7.13
C ALA A 504 -3.48 -4.93 -7.23
N ASP A 505 -4.14 -5.45 -6.18
CA ASP A 505 -5.58 -5.73 -6.19
C ASP A 505 -6.19 -5.60 -4.78
N PRO A 506 -6.41 -4.36 -4.31
CA PRO A 506 -6.71 -4.13 -2.91
C PRO A 506 -8.20 -4.19 -2.56
N GLY A 507 -9.10 -4.05 -3.54
CA GLY A 507 -10.51 -3.72 -3.26
C GLY A 507 -10.62 -2.50 -2.33
N ASP A 508 -11.45 -2.60 -1.30
CA ASP A 508 -11.61 -1.56 -0.27
C ASP A 508 -10.71 -1.76 0.96
N ALA A 509 -9.78 -2.72 0.92
CA ALA A 509 -8.94 -3.07 2.06
C ALA A 509 -7.75 -2.12 2.22
N ALA A 510 -7.14 -2.17 3.41
CA ALA A 510 -5.88 -1.48 3.68
C ALA A 510 -4.74 -2.11 2.88
N VAL A 511 -3.92 -1.27 2.24
CA VAL A 511 -2.81 -1.69 1.36
C VAL A 511 -1.44 -1.33 1.91
N MET A 512 -1.43 -0.37 2.82
CA MET A 512 -0.22 0.23 3.35
C MET A 512 -0.41 0.55 4.82
N ALA A 513 0.58 0.20 5.63
CA ALA A 513 0.77 0.78 6.95
C ALA A 513 1.90 1.80 6.89
N ALA A 514 1.67 2.97 7.51
CA ALA A 514 2.62 4.06 7.59
C ALA A 514 2.85 4.41 9.06
N VAL A 515 4.11 4.52 9.47
CA VAL A 515 4.49 4.94 10.83
C VAL A 515 5.31 6.22 10.72
N PRO A 516 4.85 7.34 11.30
CA PRO A 516 5.62 8.58 11.29
C PRO A 516 6.86 8.41 12.17
N LEU A 517 8.04 8.63 11.60
CA LEU A 517 9.32 8.52 12.31
C LEU A 517 9.84 9.89 12.76
N SER A 518 9.61 10.91 11.93
CA SER A 518 9.97 12.30 12.21
C SER A 518 9.01 13.24 11.48
N GLY A 519 9.29 14.55 11.46
CA GLY A 519 8.49 15.51 10.68
C GLY A 519 8.61 15.32 9.16
N THR A 520 9.60 14.57 8.67
CA THR A 520 9.83 14.32 7.23
C THR A 520 10.01 12.85 6.89
N GLU A 521 10.29 11.98 7.87
CA GLU A 521 10.52 10.56 7.65
C GLU A 521 9.31 9.71 8.04
N VAL A 522 9.00 8.70 7.22
CA VAL A 522 7.92 7.72 7.43
C VAL A 522 8.45 6.32 7.15
N LEU A 523 8.13 5.36 8.00
CA LEU A 523 8.29 3.93 7.73
C LEU A 523 7.05 3.43 7.00
N VAL A 524 7.23 2.77 5.88
CA VAL A 524 6.17 2.24 5.04
C VAL A 524 6.27 0.73 4.96
N VAL A 525 5.12 0.08 5.07
CA VAL A 525 4.96 -1.36 4.94
C VAL A 525 3.85 -1.66 3.94
N GLU A 526 4.16 -2.43 2.90
CA GLU A 526 3.21 -2.82 1.86
C GLU A 526 3.37 -4.30 1.48
N VAL A 527 2.37 -4.86 0.80
CA VAL A 527 2.34 -6.27 0.39
C VAL A 527 2.53 -6.39 -1.11
N ARG A 528 3.42 -7.31 -1.52
CA ARG A 528 3.79 -7.60 -2.91
C ARG A 528 3.49 -9.06 -3.25
N VAL A 529 2.76 -9.28 -4.34
CA VAL A 529 2.35 -10.62 -4.83
C VAL A 529 2.53 -10.70 -6.35
N LYS A 530 2.68 -11.89 -6.92
CA LYS A 530 3.02 -12.15 -8.34
C LYS A 530 1.81 -12.00 -9.28
N VAL A 531 1.13 -10.86 -9.19
CA VAL A 531 0.02 -10.47 -10.07
C VAL A 531 0.29 -9.08 -10.65
N GLY A 532 -0.49 -8.66 -11.64
CA GLY A 532 -0.30 -7.36 -12.28
C GLY A 532 1.12 -7.20 -12.85
N TYR A 533 1.77 -6.10 -12.51
CA TYR A 533 3.13 -5.78 -12.95
C TYR A 533 4.23 -6.43 -12.11
N ASP A 534 3.86 -7.23 -11.10
CA ASP A 534 4.74 -8.12 -10.35
C ASP A 534 4.64 -9.59 -10.81
N ALA A 535 3.77 -9.88 -11.77
CA ALA A 535 3.68 -11.19 -12.40
C ALA A 535 4.93 -11.50 -13.23
N ALA A 536 5.22 -12.79 -13.41
CA ALA A 536 6.30 -13.23 -14.29
C ALA A 536 6.06 -12.78 -15.73
N GLN A 537 7.11 -12.28 -16.37
CA GLN A 537 7.09 -11.74 -17.73
C GLN A 537 7.48 -12.81 -18.74
N GLU A 538 6.92 -12.73 -19.95
CA GLU A 538 7.30 -13.59 -21.07
C GLU A 538 8.24 -12.85 -22.01
N GLU A 539 9.49 -13.30 -22.09
CA GLU A 539 10.53 -12.69 -22.92
C GLU A 539 10.90 -13.57 -24.11
N PRO A 540 11.11 -13.00 -25.31
CA PRO A 540 11.59 -13.75 -26.47
C PRO A 540 13.07 -14.13 -26.30
N HIS A 541 13.35 -15.42 -26.42
CA HIS A 541 14.70 -15.96 -26.52
C HIS A 541 15.24 -15.84 -27.96
N THR A 542 16.57 -15.85 -28.10
CA THR A 542 17.28 -15.73 -29.40
C THR A 542 16.87 -16.75 -30.47
N ASP A 543 16.30 -17.90 -30.08
CA ASP A 543 15.80 -18.93 -31.00
C ASP A 543 14.30 -18.80 -31.33
N GLY A 544 13.66 -17.73 -30.86
CA GLY A 544 12.23 -17.43 -31.04
C GLY A 544 11.30 -18.14 -30.06
N SER A 545 11.82 -18.88 -29.07
CA SER A 545 11.00 -19.39 -27.96
C SER A 545 10.71 -18.32 -26.91
N LEU A 546 9.69 -18.53 -26.07
CA LEU A 546 9.40 -17.64 -24.94
C LEU A 546 9.97 -18.20 -23.63
N LEU A 547 10.52 -17.32 -22.82
CA LEU A 547 11.04 -17.56 -21.49
C LEU A 547 10.16 -16.83 -20.47
N THR A 548 9.72 -17.56 -19.46
CA THR A 548 9.07 -16.99 -18.28
C THR A 548 10.16 -16.52 -17.31
N VAL A 549 10.26 -15.21 -17.12
CA VAL A 549 11.20 -14.53 -16.22
C VAL A 549 10.45 -14.04 -14.98
N PRO A 550 10.86 -14.40 -13.76
CA PRO A 550 10.20 -13.92 -12.56
C PRO A 550 10.43 -12.41 -12.36
N ALA A 551 9.37 -11.66 -12.03
CA ALA A 551 9.45 -10.27 -11.59
C ALA A 551 9.72 -10.14 -10.09
N LEU A 552 9.11 -11.00 -9.27
CA LEU A 552 9.41 -11.16 -7.84
C LEU A 552 10.08 -12.51 -7.56
N ALA A 553 11.09 -12.50 -6.68
CA ALA A 553 11.70 -13.75 -6.18
C ALA A 553 10.68 -14.52 -5.31
N THR A 554 10.04 -13.81 -4.37
CA THR A 554 8.98 -14.30 -3.48
C THR A 554 7.91 -13.24 -3.25
N GLU A 555 6.74 -13.67 -2.79
CA GLU A 555 5.63 -12.81 -2.34
C GLU A 555 5.76 -12.55 -0.84
N GLY A 556 5.20 -11.44 -0.35
CA GLY A 556 5.26 -11.09 1.06
C GLY A 556 5.23 -9.58 1.30
N VAL A 557 5.92 -9.16 2.36
CA VAL A 557 5.91 -7.76 2.82
C VAL A 557 7.19 -7.03 2.43
N LEU A 558 7.04 -5.91 1.72
CA LEU A 558 8.11 -4.96 1.44
C LEU A 558 8.10 -3.87 2.53
N VAL A 559 9.28 -3.57 3.08
CA VAL A 559 9.46 -2.54 4.10
C VAL A 559 10.49 -1.53 3.61
N TYR A 560 10.14 -0.24 3.63
CA TYR A 560 11.03 0.84 3.24
C TYR A 560 10.76 2.10 4.06
N THR A 561 11.73 3.00 4.11
CA THR A 561 11.56 4.34 4.68
C THR A 561 11.45 5.37 3.58
N VAL A 562 10.64 6.39 3.80
CA VAL A 562 10.51 7.59 2.99
C VAL A 562 11.11 8.76 3.76
N ASP A 563 11.93 9.60 3.11
CA ASP A 563 12.33 10.92 3.58
C ASP A 563 11.82 11.98 2.59
N ALA A 564 10.75 12.66 2.98
CA ALA A 564 10.09 13.68 2.16
C ALA A 564 10.92 14.96 1.96
N SER A 565 12.02 15.12 2.71
CA SER A 565 12.93 16.25 2.53
C SER A 565 13.86 16.11 1.32
N LEU A 566 13.93 14.91 0.73
CA LEU A 566 14.79 14.57 -0.39
C LEU A 566 14.04 14.63 -1.72
N GLY A 567 14.74 15.08 -2.76
CA GLY A 567 14.24 15.17 -4.14
C GLY A 567 14.71 14.02 -5.03
N SER A 568 14.39 14.15 -6.32
CA SER A 568 14.80 13.21 -7.37
C SER A 568 16.31 12.95 -7.34
N GLY A 569 16.73 11.68 -7.46
CA GLY A 569 18.14 11.32 -7.50
C GLY A 569 18.86 11.32 -6.15
N GLN A 570 18.15 11.61 -5.04
CA GLN A 570 18.73 11.72 -3.69
C GLN A 570 18.41 10.52 -2.79
N LEU A 571 17.85 9.42 -3.33
CA LEU A 571 17.33 8.28 -2.57
C LEU A 571 16.28 8.69 -1.52
N PRO A 572 15.16 9.31 -1.93
CA PRO A 572 14.11 9.66 -0.98
C PRO A 572 13.45 8.43 -0.36
N LEU A 573 13.49 7.28 -1.02
CA LEU A 573 13.02 6.01 -0.50
C LEU A 573 14.19 5.02 -0.37
N VAL A 574 14.23 4.28 0.75
CA VAL A 574 15.29 3.30 1.04
C VAL A 574 14.66 2.03 1.59
N ILE A 575 14.95 0.90 0.96
CA ILE A 575 14.51 -0.42 1.41
C ILE A 575 15.20 -0.78 2.72
N VAL A 576 14.48 -1.42 3.65
CA VAL A 576 15.08 -1.83 4.93
C VAL A 576 16.20 -2.85 4.71
N GLY A 577 17.33 -2.61 5.35
CA GLY A 577 18.56 -3.37 5.15
C GLY A 577 19.55 -2.70 4.20
N ASP A 578 19.11 -1.74 3.38
CA ASP A 578 19.98 -0.95 2.53
C ASP A 578 20.62 0.18 3.34
N ALA A 579 21.96 0.29 3.25
CA ALA A 579 22.75 1.35 3.86
C ALA A 579 22.86 2.63 2.99
N GLY A 580 22.06 2.72 1.92
CA GLY A 580 22.02 3.83 0.97
C GLY A 580 22.91 3.62 -0.26
N ASN A 581 23.29 2.37 -0.53
CA ASN A 581 24.08 1.95 -1.69
C ASN A 581 23.37 0.88 -2.53
N GLY A 582 22.07 0.67 -2.30
CA GLY A 582 21.27 -0.31 -3.04
C GLY A 582 21.70 -1.75 -2.77
N GLN A 583 22.31 -2.05 -1.62
CA GLN A 583 22.79 -3.40 -1.29
C GLN A 583 22.09 -3.96 -0.05
N VAL A 584 21.58 -5.18 -0.16
CA VAL A 584 20.95 -5.92 0.94
C VAL A 584 21.49 -7.36 1.02
N ASP A 585 21.44 -7.96 2.21
CA ASP A 585 22.01 -9.29 2.46
C ASP A 585 21.21 -10.44 1.80
N ASP A 586 19.89 -10.30 1.73
CA ASP A 586 18.95 -11.23 1.08
C ASP A 586 17.82 -10.44 0.40
N TYR A 587 16.99 -11.13 -0.36
CA TYR A 587 15.87 -10.53 -1.07
C TYR A 587 14.93 -9.77 -0.11
N PRO A 588 14.58 -8.50 -0.38
CA PRO A 588 13.98 -7.60 0.61
C PRO A 588 12.45 -7.71 0.71
N ILE A 589 11.92 -8.93 0.58
CA ILE A 589 10.52 -9.25 0.85
C ILE A 589 10.49 -10.20 2.02
N LEU A 590 9.84 -9.78 3.11
CA LEU A 590 9.61 -10.63 4.27
C LEU A 590 8.62 -11.72 3.91
N THR A 591 8.98 -12.97 4.19
CA THR A 591 8.08 -14.11 4.17
C THR A 591 7.59 -14.43 5.58
N ARG A 592 6.63 -15.34 5.71
CA ARG A 592 6.02 -15.67 7.01
C ARG A 592 7.07 -16.04 8.07
N GLY A 593 7.05 -15.31 9.19
CA GLY A 593 7.98 -15.47 10.31
C GLY A 593 9.24 -14.62 10.21
N ASP A 594 9.50 -13.99 9.05
CA ASP A 594 10.61 -13.06 8.91
C ASP A 594 10.33 -11.75 9.64
N GLN A 595 11.42 -11.13 10.11
CA GLN A 595 11.38 -9.93 10.91
C GLN A 595 12.56 -9.02 10.55
N VAL A 596 12.31 -7.71 10.48
CA VAL A 596 13.35 -6.68 10.32
C VAL A 596 13.21 -5.59 11.37
N ALA A 597 14.35 -5.07 11.81
CA ALA A 597 14.42 -3.90 12.67
C ALA A 597 14.81 -2.67 11.84
N VAL A 598 14.06 -1.58 11.99
CA VAL A 598 14.25 -0.34 11.25
C VAL A 598 13.84 0.84 12.10
N ARG A 599 14.73 1.83 12.25
CA ARG A 599 14.42 3.13 12.88
C ARG A 599 13.71 3.02 14.24
N GLY A 600 14.09 2.05 15.07
CA GLY A 600 13.50 1.83 16.39
C GLY A 600 12.19 1.05 16.39
N TYR A 601 11.79 0.48 15.26
CA TYR A 601 10.66 -0.43 15.11
C TYR A 601 11.11 -1.80 14.65
N THR A 602 10.27 -2.78 14.90
CA THR A 602 10.38 -4.13 14.41
C THR A 602 9.14 -4.46 13.60
N VAL A 603 9.32 -4.89 12.36
CA VAL A 603 8.26 -5.29 11.44
C VAL A 603 8.36 -6.80 11.21
N THR A 604 7.26 -7.52 11.42
CA THR A 604 7.19 -8.97 11.27
C THR A 604 5.99 -9.36 10.43
N LEU A 605 6.21 -10.18 9.41
CA LEU A 605 5.11 -10.84 8.71
C LEU A 605 4.65 -12.05 9.53
N VAL A 606 3.48 -11.94 10.16
CA VAL A 606 2.90 -12.96 11.05
C VAL A 606 2.15 -14.02 10.23
N SER A 607 1.29 -13.58 9.30
CA SER A 607 0.50 -14.43 8.39
C SER A 607 0.52 -13.94 6.96
N ASP A 608 0.42 -14.87 6.01
CA ASP A 608 0.28 -14.64 4.56
C ASP A 608 -0.82 -15.52 3.93
N ARG A 609 -1.84 -15.92 4.70
CA ARG A 609 -2.86 -16.89 4.27
C ARG A 609 -4.13 -16.24 3.72
N GLY A 610 -4.72 -16.87 2.70
CA GLY A 610 -6.04 -16.49 2.17
C GLY A 610 -6.10 -15.11 1.51
N GLY A 611 -4.95 -14.56 1.10
CA GLY A 611 -4.85 -13.21 0.52
C GLY A 611 -4.79 -12.09 1.56
N ALA A 612 -4.77 -12.41 2.86
CA ALA A 612 -4.62 -11.46 3.95
C ALA A 612 -3.21 -11.58 4.58
N TYR A 613 -2.53 -10.45 4.72
CA TYR A 613 -1.19 -10.39 5.29
C TYR A 613 -1.23 -9.71 6.66
N ILE A 614 -1.03 -10.47 7.73
CA ILE A 614 -1.01 -9.95 9.09
C ILE A 614 0.41 -9.50 9.42
N VAL A 615 0.58 -8.21 9.68
CA VAL A 615 1.87 -7.60 9.98
C VAL A 615 1.87 -7.04 11.39
N ALA A 616 2.85 -7.45 12.19
CA ALA A 616 3.11 -6.86 13.50
C ALA A 616 4.18 -5.77 13.37
N ILE A 617 3.90 -4.58 13.88
CA ILE A 617 4.78 -3.42 13.88
C ILE A 617 4.92 -2.92 15.31
N PHE A 618 6.05 -3.19 15.94
CA PHE A 618 6.30 -2.89 17.35
C PHE A 618 7.52 -1.99 17.51
N LYS A 619 7.40 -0.95 18.32
CA LYS A 619 8.51 -0.13 18.75
C LYS A 619 9.43 -0.92 19.66
N ILE A 620 10.73 -0.71 19.50
CA ILE A 620 11.77 -1.35 20.29
C ILE A 620 11.96 -0.51 21.55
N ASP A 621 11.62 -1.07 22.71
CA ASP A 621 11.89 -0.44 24.01
C ASP A 621 13.39 -0.18 24.16
N SER A 622 13.74 1.09 24.36
CA SER A 622 15.13 1.59 24.47
C SER A 622 15.79 1.29 25.81
#